data_AF-A0A5C3DYU6-F1
#
_entry.id   AF-A0A5C3DYU6-F1
#
_cell.length_a   1.000
_cell.length_b   1.000
_cell.length_c   1.000
_cell.angle_alpha   90.00
_cell.angle_beta   90.00
_cell.angle_gamma   90.00
#
_symmetry.space_group_name_H-M   'P 1'
#
loop_
_entity.id
_entity.type
_entity.pdbx_description
1 polymer ?
#
loop_
_entity_poly.entity_id
_entity_poly.type
_entity_poly.pdbx_seq_one_letter_code
_entity_poly.pdbx_strand_id
1 'polypeptide(L)'
;MSMARPVVGSGLASCCTVVSVFGSVILAIFGYGFQHNWPALMGSTSDPEDGLAVGQTCYVAALIYIAFVAFCGCQLGVHRRYSRIQL
;
A
#
# COMPACT_ATOMS: atom_id res chain seq x y z
N MET A 1 3.86 -30.10 0.18
CA MET A 1 3.80 -28.62 0.16
C MET A 1 2.73 -28.20 1.15
N SER A 2 3.12 -27.65 2.31
CA SER A 2 2.18 -27.36 3.40
C SER A 2 1.13 -26.36 2.92
N MET A 3 -0.11 -26.82 2.85
CA MET A 3 -1.24 -26.12 2.26
C MET A 3 -1.67 -25.02 3.25
N ALA A 4 -1.17 -23.79 3.06
CA ALA A 4 -1.62 -22.65 3.84
C ALA A 4 -3.12 -22.48 3.63
N ARG A 5 -3.92 -22.71 4.67
CA ARG A 5 -5.34 -22.37 4.64
C ARG A 5 -5.44 -20.84 4.53
N PRO A 6 -6.21 -20.29 3.58
CA PRO A 6 -6.38 -18.85 3.49
C PRO A 6 -7.01 -18.32 4.79
N VAL A 7 -6.28 -17.44 5.49
CA VAL A 7 -6.70 -16.84 6.77
C VAL A 7 -7.77 -15.77 6.55
N VAL A 8 -7.76 -15.12 5.37
CA VAL A 8 -8.65 -14.02 5.00
C VAL A 8 -9.51 -14.42 3.81
N GLY A 9 -10.77 -14.00 3.80
CA GLY A 9 -11.70 -14.24 2.69
C GLY A 9 -11.24 -13.56 1.40
N SER A 10 -11.52 -14.19 0.25
CA SER A 10 -11.05 -13.72 -1.06
C SER A 10 -11.50 -12.33 -1.46
N GLY A 11 -12.72 -11.93 -1.12
CA GLY A 11 -13.25 -10.59 -1.40
C GLY A 11 -12.55 -9.49 -0.59
N LEU A 12 -12.17 -9.78 0.66
CA LEU A 12 -11.44 -8.83 1.50
C LEU A 12 -9.96 -8.75 1.08
N ALA A 13 -9.35 -9.89 0.74
CA ALA A 13 -7.97 -9.95 0.27
C ALA A 13 -7.78 -9.21 -1.07
N SER A 14 -8.74 -9.32 -2.01
CA SER A 14 -8.68 -8.59 -3.28
C SER A 14 -8.81 -7.08 -3.06
N CYS A 15 -9.76 -6.63 -2.25
CA CYS A 15 -9.94 -5.23 -1.89
C CYS A 15 -8.68 -4.65 -1.23
N CYS A 16 -8.12 -5.34 -0.21
CA CYS A 16 -6.87 -4.99 0.44
C CYS A 16 -5.73 -4.77 -0.56
N THR A 17 -5.58 -5.70 -1.50
CA THR A 17 -4.49 -5.65 -2.48
C THR A 17 -4.61 -4.43 -3.39
N VAL A 18 -5.82 -4.15 -3.90
CA VAL A 18 -6.08 -3.00 -4.76
C VAL A 18 -5.81 -1.68 -4.03
N VAL A 19 -6.41 -1.51 -2.84
CA VAL A 19 -6.22 -0.29 -2.05
C VAL A 19 -4.75 -0.08 -1.70
N SER A 20 -4.01 -1.15 -1.39
CA SER A 20 -2.59 -1.06 -1.04
C SER A 20 -1.70 -0.70 -2.24
N VAL A 21 -2.02 -1.20 -3.43
CA VAL A 21 -1.33 -0.78 -4.67
C VAL A 21 -1.55 0.71 -4.93
N PHE A 22 -2.80 1.18 -4.91
CA PHE A 22 -3.09 2.60 -5.13
C PHE A 22 -2.48 3.48 -4.03
N GLY A 23 -2.59 3.06 -2.77
CA GLY A 23 -2.02 3.77 -1.63
C GLY A 23 -0.51 3.94 -1.75
N SER A 24 0.23 2.87 -2.06
CA SER A 24 1.69 2.94 -2.24
C SER A 24 2.10 3.91 -3.35
N VAL A 25 1.43 3.89 -4.51
CA VAL A 25 1.73 4.78 -5.65
C VAL A 25 1.46 6.24 -5.28
N ILE A 26 0.30 6.53 -4.69
CA ILE A 26 -0.11 7.89 -4.33
C ILE A 26 0.83 8.46 -3.25
N LEU A 27 1.15 7.67 -2.22
CA LEU A 27 2.07 8.09 -1.15
C LEU A 27 3.50 8.29 -1.65
N ALA A 28 3.97 7.51 -2.63
CA ALA A 28 5.27 7.72 -3.24
C ALA A 28 5.34 9.06 -4.00
N ILE A 29 4.27 9.42 -4.74
CA ILE A 29 4.18 10.70 -5.44
C ILE A 29 4.13 11.86 -4.44
N PHE A 30 3.35 11.74 -3.36
CA PHE A 30 3.32 12.75 -2.32
C PHE A 30 4.66 12.89 -1.59
N GLY A 31 5.32 11.78 -1.26
CA GLY A 31 6.66 11.80 -0.67
C GLY A 31 7.67 12.56 -1.53
N TYR A 32 7.61 12.37 -2.85
CA TYR A 32 8.42 13.12 -3.80
C TYR A 32 8.05 14.61 -3.84
N GLY A 33 6.75 14.93 -3.86
CA GLY A 33 6.24 16.31 -3.89
C GLY A 33 6.58 17.12 -2.63
N PHE A 34 6.50 16.49 -1.45
CA PHE A 34 6.92 17.10 -0.18
C PHE A 34 8.44 17.31 -0.10
N GLN A 35 9.23 16.39 -0.66
CA GLN A 35 10.69 16.53 -0.72
C GLN A 35 11.14 17.66 -1.67
N HIS A 36 10.39 17.92 -2.74
CA HIS A 36 10.67 18.99 -3.71
C HIS A 36 9.93 20.30 -3.40
N ASN A 37 9.31 20.42 -2.22
CA ASN A 37 8.58 21.61 -1.77
C ASN A 37 7.61 22.14 -2.82
N TRP A 38 6.77 21.27 -3.39
CA TRP A 38 5.78 21.72 -4.37
C TRP A 38 4.82 22.73 -3.74
N PRO A 39 4.58 23.90 -4.38
CA PRO A 39 3.71 24.94 -3.83
C PRO A 39 2.25 24.50 -3.67
N ALA A 40 1.83 23.43 -4.34
CA ALA A 40 0.51 22.83 -4.16
C ALA A 40 0.34 22.05 -2.83
N LEU A 41 1.44 21.70 -2.17
CA LEU A 41 1.47 20.89 -0.93
C LEU A 41 1.99 21.65 0.29
N MET A 42 2.71 22.77 0.05
CA MET A 42 3.44 23.55 1.06
C MET A 42 3.22 25.06 0.89
N GLY A 43 2.16 25.46 0.18
CA GLY A 43 1.93 26.85 -0.24
C GLY A 43 1.01 27.66 0.69
N SER A 44 0.38 27.01 1.66
CA SER A 44 -0.53 27.63 2.63
C SER A 44 0.18 27.94 3.94
N THR A 45 -0.29 28.96 4.65
CA THR A 45 0.24 29.34 5.97
C THR A 45 0.04 28.28 7.07
N SER A 46 -0.81 27.28 6.81
CA SER A 46 -1.11 26.18 7.72
C SER A 46 -0.40 24.88 7.35
N ASP A 47 0.39 24.89 6.27
CA ASP A 47 1.12 23.72 5.80
C ASP A 47 2.37 23.51 6.66
N PRO A 48 2.83 22.25 6.83
CA PRO A 48 4.02 21.95 7.60
C PRO A 48 5.23 22.73 7.08
N GLU A 49 6.07 23.28 7.96
CA GLU A 49 7.28 24.01 7.55
C GLU A 49 8.37 23.03 7.03
N ASP A 50 8.37 21.81 7.57
CA ASP A 50 9.34 20.75 7.26
C ASP A 50 8.78 19.72 6.26
N GLY A 51 8.78 20.07 4.97
CA GLY A 51 8.34 19.18 3.89
C GLY A 51 9.15 17.87 3.84
N LEU A 52 10.42 17.91 4.26
CA LEU A 52 11.29 16.73 4.31
C LEU A 52 10.79 15.69 5.32
N ALA A 53 10.38 16.13 6.52
CA ALA A 53 9.90 15.23 7.57
C ALA A 53 8.60 14.53 7.14
N VAL A 54 7.66 15.29 6.56
CA VAL A 54 6.42 14.74 6.03
C VAL A 54 6.69 13.79 4.87
N GLY A 55 7.57 14.16 3.94
CA GLY A 55 7.96 13.29 2.84
C GLY A 55 8.53 11.95 3.32
N GLN A 56 9.38 11.94 4.35
CA GLN A 56 9.89 10.71 4.95
C GLN A 56 8.77 9.84 5.53
N THR A 57 7.78 10.42 6.22
CA THR A 57 6.64 9.64 6.73
C THR A 57 5.81 9.03 5.58
N CYS A 58 5.62 9.75 4.47
CA CYS A 58 4.94 9.23 3.29
C CYS A 58 5.68 8.04 2.67
N TYR A 59 7.02 8.10 2.58
CA TYR A 59 7.83 6.98 2.08
C TYR A 59 7.76 5.75 2.99
N VAL A 60 7.80 5.94 4.31
CA VAL A 60 7.62 4.84 5.27
C VAL A 60 6.21 4.23 5.14
N ALA A 61 5.18 5.06 5.00
CA ALA A 61 3.82 4.59 4.76
C ALA A 61 3.71 3.80 3.44
N ALA A 62 4.34 4.29 2.36
CA ALA A 62 4.36 3.59 1.08
C ALA A 62 5.01 2.19 1.18
N LEU A 63 6.10 2.05 1.95
CA LEU A 63 6.72 0.76 2.21
C LEU A 63 5.80 -0.20 2.95
N ILE A 64 5.03 0.28 3.93
CA ILE A 64 4.04 -0.54 4.65
C ILE A 64 2.95 -1.02 3.70
N TYR A 65 2.44 -0.16 2.81
CA TYR A 65 1.47 -0.57 1.80
C TYR A 65 2.04 -1.62 0.84
N ILE A 66 3.31 -1.52 0.44
CA ILE A 66 3.98 -2.56 -0.37
C ILE A 66 4.01 -3.91 0.38
N ALA A 67 4.29 -3.90 1.68
CA ALA A 67 4.24 -5.12 2.49
C ALA A 67 2.83 -5.72 2.53
N PHE A 68 1.79 -4.89 2.63
CA PHE A 68 0.39 -5.35 2.53
C PHE A 68 0.05 -5.92 1.16
N VAL A 69 0.55 -5.34 0.06
CA VAL A 69 0.40 -5.91 -1.29
C VAL A 69 1.00 -7.31 -1.36
N ALA A 70 2.22 -7.48 -0.84
CA ALA A 70 2.87 -8.79 -0.83
C ALA A 70 2.07 -9.81 -0.01
N PHE A 71 1.60 -9.43 1.18
CA PHE A 71 0.84 -10.31 2.06
C PHE A 71 -0.55 -10.66 1.50
N CYS A 72 -1.38 -9.66 1.21
CA CYS A 72 -2.73 -9.85 0.66
C CYS A 72 -2.69 -10.52 -0.73
N GLY A 73 -1.67 -10.22 -1.54
CA GLY A 73 -1.42 -10.86 -2.84
C GLY A 73 -1.07 -12.35 -2.72
N CYS A 74 -0.20 -12.72 -1.77
CA CYS A 74 0.10 -14.11 -1.48
C CYS A 74 -1.16 -14.88 -1.05
N GLN A 75 -1.99 -14.30 -0.18
CA GLN A 75 -3.24 -14.90 0.26
C GLN A 75 -4.23 -15.11 -0.88
N LEU A 76 -4.37 -14.13 -1.78
CA LEU A 76 -5.22 -14.24 -2.96
C LEU A 76 -4.70 -15.33 -3.92
N GLY A 77 -3.39 -15.44 -4.09
CA GLY A 77 -2.75 -16.49 -4.89
C GLY A 77 -3.01 -17.88 -4.33
N VAL A 78 -2.88 -18.06 -3.01
CA VAL A 78 -3.21 -19.31 -2.32
C VAL A 78 -4.69 -19.64 -2.46
N HIS A 79 -5.58 -18.66 -2.30
CA HIS A 79 -7.02 -18.85 -2.46
C HIS A 79 -7.38 -19.32 -3.88
N ARG A 80 -6.76 -18.74 -4.92
CA ARG A 80 -6.91 -19.17 -6.32
C ARG A 80 -6.44 -20.61 -6.54
N ARG A 81 -5.34 -21.03 -5.90
CA ARG A 81 -4.84 -22.41 -5.98
C ARG A 81 -5.77 -23.39 -5.26
N TYR A 82 -6.27 -23.03 -4.07
CA TYR A 82 -7.18 -23.88 -3.28
C TYR A 82 -8.52 -24.10 -3.99
N SER A 83 -9.10 -23.03 -4.57
CA SER A 83 -10.34 -23.12 -5.35
C SER A 83 -10.22 -24.00 -6.61
N ARG A 84 -9.00 -24.24 -7.11
CA ARG A 84 -8.74 -25.11 -8.26
C ARG A 84 -8.59 -26.59 -7.88
N ILE A 85 -8.38 -26.90 -6.60
CA ILE A 85 -8.20 -28.27 -6.07
C ILE A 85 -9.52 -28.81 -5.46
N GLN A 86 -10.48 -27.93 -5.18
CA GLN A 86 -11.83 -28.26 -4.67
C GLN A 86 -12.91 -28.42 -5.76
N LEU A 87 -12.51 -28.47 -7.04
CA LEU A 87 -13.35 -28.87 -8.18
C LEU A 87 -13.03 -30.32 -8.55
#